data_AF-K0RGN5-F1
#
_entry.id   AF-K0RGN5-F1
#
_cell.length_a   1.000
_cell.length_b   1.000
_cell.length_c   1.000
_cell.angle_alpha   90.00
_cell.angle_beta   90.00
_cell.angle_gamma   90.00
#
_symmetry.space_group_name_H-M   'P 1'
#
loop_
_entity.id
_entity.type
_entity.pdbx_description
1 polymer ?
#
loop_
_entity_poly.entity_id
_entity_poly.type
_entity_poly.pdbx_seq_one_letter_code
_entity_poly.pdbx_strand_id
1 'polypeptide(L)'
;MSSSNPVDYYYALEATTRVEDITEDEGNQETLRSLKDGGCYHLDICSRDIFGEDSDFDPRSSEELGWLGHFAKKSVHLDQIGFCGSDIFNNCSEQSVKRFFDDIGKCNRIKQLYIVETDLNEIIDKLDAVINNNSENITHLCSHRCNLEVPTAKHLFNFFRGMRSLQEISVSNDEVDGLDDDDMAVCIPSLEACTGVQ
;
A
#
# COMPACT_ATOMS: atom_id res chain seq x y z
N MET A 1 29.18 -12.08 16.49
CA MET A 1 29.35 -10.64 16.20
C MET A 1 28.47 -10.35 14.98
N SER A 2 27.45 -9.52 14.98
CA SER A 2 26.72 -8.79 16.00
C SER A 2 25.25 -8.86 15.61
N SER A 3 24.37 -9.15 16.57
CA SER A 3 22.94 -8.93 16.43
C SER A 3 22.71 -7.42 16.50
N SER A 4 22.53 -6.78 15.35
CA SER A 4 22.03 -5.41 15.29
C SER A 4 20.51 -5.49 15.10
N ASN A 5 19.75 -4.96 16.05
CA ASN A 5 18.38 -4.59 15.76
C ASN A 5 18.39 -3.68 14.51
N PRO A 6 17.66 -3.99 13.43
CA PRO A 6 17.65 -3.20 12.18
C PRO A 6 16.96 -1.84 12.32
N VAL A 7 16.82 -1.32 13.54
CA VAL A 7 16.10 -0.09 13.86
C VAL A 7 16.82 1.17 13.34
N ASP A 8 18.08 1.12 12.87
CA ASP A 8 18.85 2.37 12.73
C ASP A 8 19.56 2.64 11.40
N TYR A 9 19.35 1.86 10.32
CA TYR A 9 20.03 2.18 9.04
C TYR A 9 19.56 3.52 8.45
N TYR A 10 18.25 3.66 8.21
CA TYR A 10 17.71 4.89 7.63
C TYR A 10 17.71 6.05 8.63
N TYR A 11 17.45 5.79 9.91
CA TYR A 11 17.50 6.82 10.95
C TYR A 11 18.90 7.41 11.12
N ALA A 12 19.96 6.59 11.08
CA ALA A 12 21.33 7.08 11.17
C ALA A 12 21.74 7.94 9.97
N LEU A 13 21.17 7.68 8.79
CA LEU A 13 21.56 8.33 7.54
C LEU A 13 20.65 9.49 7.12
N GLU A 14 19.42 9.57 7.64
CA GLU A 14 18.39 10.53 7.21
C GLU A 14 18.85 11.99 7.21
N ALA A 15 19.67 12.38 8.19
CA ALA A 15 20.17 13.75 8.31
C ALA A 15 21.21 14.12 7.23
N THR A 16 21.91 13.13 6.69
CA THR A 16 23.01 13.32 5.74
C THR A 16 22.66 12.93 4.32
N THR A 17 21.73 12.00 4.14
CA THR A 17 21.30 11.53 2.82
C THR A 17 20.45 12.60 2.14
N ARG A 18 20.91 13.04 0.96
CA ARG A 18 20.12 13.90 0.08
C ARG A 18 19.17 13.03 -0.73
N VAL A 19 18.03 13.59 -1.12
CA VAL A 19 17.06 12.85 -1.93
C VAL A 19 17.65 12.47 -3.31
N GLU A 20 18.51 13.33 -3.85
CA GLU A 20 19.23 13.05 -5.10
C GLU A 20 20.25 11.91 -4.99
N ASP A 21 20.69 11.57 -3.76
CA ASP A 21 21.57 10.42 -3.53
C ASP A 21 20.78 9.10 -3.44
N ILE A 22 19.45 9.16 -3.27
CA ILE A 22 18.56 7.99 -3.15
C ILE A 22 18.11 7.52 -4.53
N THR A 23 17.78 8.46 -5.42
CA THR A 23 17.25 8.17 -6.75
C THR A 23 17.62 9.26 -7.75
N GLU A 24 17.96 8.86 -8.97
CA GLU A 24 18.22 9.78 -10.09
C GLU A 24 16.91 10.30 -10.72
N ASP A 25 15.77 9.73 -10.34
CA ASP A 25 14.49 10.03 -10.96
C ASP A 25 13.79 11.25 -10.33
N GLU A 26 13.53 12.28 -11.13
CA GLU A 26 12.98 13.56 -10.65
C GLU A 26 11.61 13.41 -9.97
N GLY A 27 10.72 12.55 -10.48
CA GLY A 27 9.40 12.30 -9.89
C GLY A 27 9.49 11.60 -8.54
N ASN A 28 10.31 10.55 -8.45
CA ASN A 28 10.57 9.89 -7.17
C ASN A 28 11.22 10.85 -6.16
N GLN A 29 12.12 11.73 -6.62
CA GLN A 29 12.72 12.75 -5.77
C GLN A 29 11.66 13.71 -5.20
N GLU A 30 10.71 14.17 -6.02
CA GLU A 30 9.64 15.06 -5.56
C GLU A 30 8.79 14.39 -4.47
N THR A 31 8.38 13.14 -4.69
CA THR A 31 7.60 12.38 -3.71
C THR A 31 8.38 12.14 -2.40
N LEU A 32 9.66 11.78 -2.48
CA LEU A 32 10.50 11.62 -1.28
C LEU A 32 10.69 12.93 -0.51
N ARG A 33 10.87 14.07 -1.21
CA ARG A 33 10.93 15.40 -0.56
C ARG A 33 9.60 15.73 0.12
N SER A 34 8.48 15.51 -0.57
CA SER A 34 7.14 15.76 -0.04
C SER A 34 6.85 14.93 1.22
N LEU A 35 7.20 13.64 1.22
CA LEU A 35 7.08 12.79 2.41
C LEU A 35 8.01 13.24 3.54
N LYS A 36 9.27 13.57 3.23
CA LYS A 36 10.28 14.02 4.22
C LYS A 36 9.88 15.33 4.89
N ASP A 37 9.33 16.27 4.13
CA ASP A 37 8.93 17.60 4.60
C ASP A 37 7.49 17.62 5.16
N GLY A 38 6.77 16.50 5.08
CA GLY A 38 5.39 16.36 5.58
C GLY A 38 4.32 16.97 4.66
N GLY A 39 4.63 17.23 3.40
CA GLY A 39 3.70 17.74 2.40
C GLY A 39 2.84 16.68 1.69
N CYS A 40 3.13 15.39 1.91
CA CYS A 40 2.46 14.29 1.22
C CYS A 40 1.25 13.75 2.01
N TYR A 41 0.06 13.86 1.40
CA TYR A 41 -1.23 13.38 1.93
C TYR A 41 -1.69 12.08 1.28
N HIS A 42 -1.28 11.87 0.03
CA HIS A 42 -1.60 10.70 -0.78
C HIS A 42 -0.31 10.20 -1.41
N LEU A 43 -0.15 8.88 -1.47
CA LEU A 43 1.00 8.22 -2.06
C LEU A 43 0.52 7.07 -2.94
N ASP A 44 0.66 7.22 -4.26
CA ASP A 44 0.37 6.16 -5.21
C ASP A 44 1.67 5.54 -5.76
N ILE A 45 1.83 4.23 -5.57
CA ILE A 45 3.01 3.48 -6.02
C ILE A 45 2.62 2.77 -7.31
N CYS A 46 3.24 3.19 -8.42
CA CYS A 46 2.85 2.72 -9.74
C CYS A 46 4.07 2.31 -10.57
N SER A 47 3.88 1.32 -11.44
CA SER A 47 4.86 1.03 -12.49
C SER A 47 4.68 2.05 -13.60
N ARG A 48 5.71 2.87 -13.85
CA ARG A 48 5.66 3.85 -14.94
C ARG A 48 5.62 3.23 -16.32
N ASP A 49 6.08 2.00 -16.45
CA ASP A 49 5.97 1.25 -17.70
C ASP A 49 4.49 1.02 -18.08
N ILE A 50 3.58 1.05 -17.10
CA ILE A 50 2.14 0.89 -17.29
C ILE A 50 1.41 2.25 -17.24
N PHE A 51 1.71 3.09 -16.25
CA PHE A 51 0.94 4.31 -15.95
C PHE A 51 1.58 5.63 -16.43
N GLY A 52 2.78 5.59 -17.01
CA GLY A 52 3.44 6.79 -17.53
C GLY A 52 3.77 7.83 -16.45
N GLU A 53 3.55 9.11 -16.74
CA GLU A 53 3.87 10.22 -15.82
C GLU A 53 2.85 10.40 -14.68
N ASP A 54 1.73 9.67 -14.68
CA ASP A 54 0.67 9.78 -13.67
C ASP A 54 1.00 9.03 -12.36
N SER A 55 2.23 8.55 -12.19
CA SER A 55 2.68 7.86 -10.96
C SER A 55 3.34 8.81 -9.96
N ASP A 56 2.97 8.76 -8.67
CA ASP A 56 3.73 9.48 -7.63
C ASP A 56 5.10 8.82 -7.39
N PHE A 57 5.17 7.49 -7.39
CA PHE A 57 6.41 6.77 -7.11
C PHE A 57 6.53 5.44 -7.85
N ASP A 58 7.67 5.24 -8.53
CA ASP A 58 8.04 3.99 -9.22
C ASP A 58 9.31 3.41 -8.57
N PRO A 59 9.22 2.34 -7.77
CA PRO A 59 10.36 1.86 -7.01
C PRO A 59 11.36 1.13 -7.91
N ARG A 60 12.43 1.82 -8.32
CA ARG A 60 13.46 1.28 -9.22
C ARG A 60 14.54 0.47 -8.52
N SER A 61 14.54 0.47 -7.18
CA SER A 61 15.43 -0.38 -6.40
C SER A 61 14.87 -0.67 -5.02
N SER A 62 15.40 -1.74 -4.41
CA SER A 62 15.11 -2.07 -3.01
C SER A 62 15.55 -0.97 -2.02
N GLU A 63 16.54 -0.16 -2.39
CA GLU A 63 17.02 0.94 -1.56
C GLU A 63 16.04 2.12 -1.59
N GLU A 64 15.57 2.50 -2.78
CA GLU A 64 14.54 3.52 -2.97
C GLU A 64 13.25 3.17 -2.20
N LEU A 65 12.76 1.93 -2.35
CA LEU A 65 11.56 1.47 -1.67
C LEU A 65 11.70 1.52 -0.14
N GLY A 66 12.90 1.21 0.38
CA GLY A 66 13.13 1.29 1.81
C GLY A 66 13.18 2.72 2.35
N TRP A 67 13.69 3.69 1.58
CA TRP A 67 13.61 5.11 1.93
C TRP A 67 12.18 5.63 1.86
N LEU A 68 11.39 5.21 0.86
CA LEU A 68 9.97 5.53 0.76
C LEU A 68 9.21 5.11 2.02
N GLY A 69 9.34 3.83 2.40
CA GLY A 69 8.74 3.31 3.63
C GLY A 69 9.22 4.05 4.89
N HIS A 70 10.50 4.42 4.94
CA HIS A 70 11.06 5.17 6.07
C HIS A 70 10.47 6.57 6.24
N PHE A 71 10.21 7.30 5.16
CA PHE A 71 9.54 8.60 5.27
C PHE A 71 8.04 8.45 5.49
N ALA A 72 7.38 7.55 4.77
CA ALA A 72 5.93 7.34 4.89
C ALA A 72 5.49 6.92 6.30
N LYS A 73 6.24 6.05 6.99
CA LYS A 73 5.91 5.65 8.37
C LYS A 73 5.93 6.79 9.38
N LYS A 74 6.66 7.87 9.09
CA LYS A 74 6.79 9.06 9.95
C LYS A 74 5.78 10.14 9.57
N SER A 75 5.05 9.97 8.47
CA SER A 75 4.09 10.97 8.01
C SER A 75 2.96 11.15 9.02
N VAL A 76 2.61 12.40 9.26
CA VAL A 76 1.47 12.80 10.09
C VAL A 76 0.27 13.22 9.25
N HIS A 77 0.42 13.24 7.91
CA HIS A 77 -0.56 13.75 6.96
C HIS A 77 -1.01 12.70 5.92
N LEU A 78 -0.21 11.64 5.71
CA LEU A 78 -0.52 10.58 4.75
C LEU A 78 -1.77 9.81 5.19
N ASP A 79 -2.87 9.97 4.46
CA ASP A 79 -4.14 9.31 4.75
C ASP A 79 -4.69 8.46 3.61
N GLN A 80 -3.98 8.40 2.48
CA GLN A 80 -4.25 7.47 1.38
C GLN A 80 -2.96 6.78 0.95
N ILE A 81 -3.06 5.50 0.62
CA ILE A 81 -2.02 4.78 -0.14
C ILE A 81 -2.64 4.01 -1.31
N GLY A 82 -2.00 4.14 -2.47
CA GLY A 82 -2.36 3.49 -3.72
C GLY A 82 -1.28 2.50 -4.19
N PHE A 83 -1.73 1.43 -4.85
CA PHE A 83 -0.87 0.48 -5.55
C PHE A 83 -1.44 0.28 -6.96
N CYS A 84 -0.67 0.61 -7.99
CA CYS A 84 -1.13 0.59 -9.38
C CYS A 84 -0.19 -0.20 -10.29
N GLY A 85 -0.64 -1.35 -10.77
CA GLY A 85 0.11 -2.22 -11.68
C GLY A 85 0.57 -3.52 -11.02
N SER A 86 0.81 -4.54 -11.84
CA SER A 86 1.16 -5.89 -11.40
C SER A 86 2.67 -6.09 -11.24
N ASP A 87 3.48 -5.24 -11.84
CA ASP A 87 4.94 -5.29 -11.86
C ASP A 87 5.61 -4.26 -10.94
N ILE A 88 4.82 -3.55 -10.12
CA ILE A 88 5.27 -2.44 -9.25
C ILE A 88 6.50 -2.78 -8.39
N PHE A 89 6.71 -4.06 -8.04
CA PHE A 89 7.81 -4.47 -7.17
C PHE A 89 8.88 -5.31 -7.87
N ASN A 90 8.88 -5.41 -9.20
CA ASN A 90 9.81 -6.28 -9.95
C ASN A 90 11.30 -5.92 -9.74
N ASN A 91 11.60 -4.65 -9.45
CA ASN A 91 12.96 -4.18 -9.16
C ASN A 91 13.32 -4.29 -7.66
N CYS A 92 12.43 -4.84 -6.84
CA CYS A 92 12.56 -4.94 -5.41
C CYS A 92 12.66 -6.39 -4.94
N SER A 93 13.50 -6.64 -3.93
CA SER A 93 13.55 -7.94 -3.27
C SER A 93 12.28 -8.19 -2.44
N GLU A 94 11.86 -9.44 -2.30
CA GLU A 94 10.74 -9.81 -1.43
C GLU A 94 10.89 -9.26 0.00
N GLN A 95 12.13 -9.25 0.53
CA GLN A 95 12.44 -8.72 1.86
C GLN A 95 12.23 -7.20 1.96
N SER A 96 12.61 -6.43 0.93
CA SER A 96 12.39 -4.99 0.91
C SER A 96 10.91 -4.65 0.74
N VAL A 97 10.17 -5.41 -0.08
CA VAL A 97 8.73 -5.28 -0.22
C VAL A 97 8.04 -5.55 1.11
N LYS A 98 8.35 -6.67 1.77
CA LYS A 98 7.79 -6.95 3.10
C LYS A 98 8.09 -5.83 4.11
N ARG A 99 9.35 -5.38 4.16
CA ARG A 99 9.76 -4.30 5.06
C ARG A 99 9.02 -3.00 4.76
N PHE A 100 8.77 -2.71 3.49
CA PHE A 100 7.99 -1.55 3.07
C PHE A 100 6.57 -1.59 3.64
N PHE A 101 5.84 -2.69 3.48
CA PHE A 101 4.51 -2.85 4.08
C PHE A 101 4.55 -2.79 5.62
N ASP A 102 5.57 -3.38 6.27
CA ASP A 102 5.77 -3.27 7.71
C ASP A 102 6.00 -1.80 8.16
N ASP A 103 6.66 -0.99 7.34
CA ASP A 103 6.89 0.43 7.61
C ASP A 103 5.63 1.28 7.32
N ILE A 104 4.93 1.07 6.20
CA ILE A 104 3.64 1.71 5.92
C ILE A 104 2.62 1.42 7.02
N GLY A 105 2.57 0.19 7.52
CA GLY A 105 1.66 -0.16 8.62
C GLY A 105 1.93 0.59 9.91
N LYS A 106 3.07 1.28 10.07
CA LYS A 106 3.33 2.16 11.22
C LYS A 106 2.80 3.58 11.01
N CYS A 107 2.42 3.95 9.79
CA CYS A 107 1.63 5.15 9.55
C CYS A 107 0.19 4.89 10.02
N ASN A 108 -0.23 5.56 11.10
CA ASN A 108 -1.51 5.34 11.76
C ASN A 108 -2.60 6.34 11.33
N ARG A 109 -2.48 6.88 10.12
CA ARG A 109 -3.38 7.90 9.56
C ARG A 109 -4.07 7.45 8.29
N ILE A 110 -3.77 6.25 7.80
CA ILE A 110 -4.31 5.72 6.55
C ILE A 110 -5.81 5.49 6.72
N LYS A 111 -6.58 6.14 5.84
CA LYS A 111 -8.03 6.05 5.76
C LYS A 111 -8.48 5.37 4.48
N GLN A 112 -7.69 5.47 3.41
CA GLN A 112 -8.07 5.03 2.08
C GLN A 112 -7.00 4.12 1.49
N LEU A 113 -7.44 2.97 0.98
CA LEU A 113 -6.61 2.03 0.23
C LEU A 113 -7.12 1.99 -1.21
N TYR A 114 -6.24 2.29 -2.15
CA TYR A 114 -6.52 2.22 -3.59
C TYR A 114 -5.64 1.14 -4.21
N ILE A 115 -6.24 0.20 -4.95
CA ILE A 115 -5.49 -0.88 -5.59
C ILE A 115 -6.03 -1.06 -7.01
N VAL A 116 -5.17 -0.90 -8.02
CA VAL A 116 -5.58 -0.83 -9.42
C VAL A 116 -4.65 -1.67 -10.28
N GLU A 117 -5.20 -2.56 -11.10
CA GLU A 117 -4.41 -3.38 -12.04
C GLU A 117 -3.24 -4.14 -11.37
N THR A 118 -3.38 -4.48 -10.09
CA THR A 118 -2.38 -5.20 -9.28
C THR A 118 -2.81 -6.65 -9.07
N ASP A 119 -1.84 -7.55 -8.95
CA ASP A 119 -2.11 -8.91 -8.47
C ASP A 119 -2.29 -8.90 -6.95
N LEU A 120 -3.54 -8.89 -6.49
CA LEU A 120 -3.84 -8.89 -5.06
C LEU A 120 -3.38 -10.17 -4.39
N ASN A 121 -3.33 -11.30 -5.13
CA ASN A 121 -2.86 -12.57 -4.56
C ASN A 121 -1.38 -12.46 -4.11
N GLU A 122 -0.58 -11.61 -4.75
CA GLU A 122 0.82 -11.41 -4.37
C GLU A 122 1.02 -10.52 -3.15
N ILE A 123 0.11 -9.57 -2.90
CA ILE A 123 0.29 -8.56 -1.85
C ILE A 123 -0.64 -8.71 -0.65
N ILE A 124 -1.69 -9.55 -0.73
CA ILE A 124 -2.73 -9.66 0.30
C ILE A 124 -2.16 -9.91 1.70
N ASP A 125 -1.23 -10.87 1.84
CA ASP A 125 -0.63 -11.23 3.13
C ASP A 125 0.31 -10.14 3.66
N LYS A 126 0.77 -9.23 2.78
CA LYS A 126 1.62 -8.11 3.15
C LYS A 126 0.80 -6.92 3.66
N LEU A 127 -0.48 -6.83 3.28
CA LEU A 127 -1.39 -5.77 3.73
C LEU A 127 -1.82 -5.92 5.19
N ASP A 128 -1.59 -7.07 5.83
CA ASP A 128 -1.88 -7.33 7.25
C ASP A 128 -1.49 -6.17 8.16
N ALA A 129 -0.23 -5.73 8.07
CA ALA A 129 0.32 -4.69 8.94
C ALA A 129 -0.35 -3.34 8.65
N VAL A 130 -0.64 -3.05 7.39
CA VAL A 130 -1.28 -1.80 6.97
C VAL A 130 -2.71 -1.72 7.47
N ILE A 131 -3.49 -2.77 7.23
CA ILE A 131 -4.92 -2.80 7.55
C ILE A 131 -5.15 -2.89 9.06
N ASN A 132 -4.46 -3.81 9.75
CA ASN A 132 -4.71 -4.03 11.18
C ASN A 132 -4.35 -2.81 12.03
N ASN A 133 -3.22 -2.15 11.74
CA ASN A 133 -2.77 -0.98 12.47
C ASN A 133 -3.60 0.28 12.17
N ASN A 134 -4.38 0.27 11.09
CA ASN A 134 -5.28 1.36 10.70
C ASN A 134 -6.77 0.96 10.77
N SER A 135 -7.11 -0.12 11.46
CA SER A 135 -8.47 -0.68 11.52
C SER A 135 -9.54 0.25 12.07
N GLU A 136 -9.17 1.24 12.89
CA GLU A 136 -10.07 2.28 13.41
C GLU A 136 -10.14 3.53 12.51
N ASN A 137 -9.27 3.63 11.49
CA ASN A 137 -9.16 4.79 10.60
C ASN A 137 -9.61 4.49 9.18
N ILE A 138 -9.45 3.24 8.70
CA ILE A 138 -9.79 2.89 7.33
C ILE A 138 -11.29 3.06 7.13
N THR A 139 -11.62 3.86 6.12
CA THR A 139 -12.98 4.22 5.73
C THR A 139 -13.29 3.71 4.32
N HIS A 140 -12.29 3.64 3.43
CA HIS A 140 -12.50 3.27 2.03
C HIS A 140 -11.47 2.24 1.56
N LEU A 141 -11.95 1.25 0.83
CA LEU A 141 -11.15 0.38 -0.03
C LEU A 141 -11.71 0.47 -1.46
N CYS A 142 -10.84 0.77 -2.42
CA CYS A 142 -11.15 0.63 -3.83
C CYS A 142 -10.17 -0.35 -4.47
N SER A 143 -10.70 -1.39 -5.12
CA SER A 143 -9.96 -2.38 -5.89
C SER A 143 -10.55 -2.43 -7.30
N HIS A 144 -9.76 -2.09 -8.31
CA HIS A 144 -10.21 -2.07 -9.71
C HIS A 144 -9.27 -2.89 -10.60
N ARG A 145 -9.84 -3.76 -11.46
CA ARG A 145 -9.08 -4.58 -12.43
C ARG A 145 -7.95 -5.39 -11.80
N CYS A 146 -8.15 -5.83 -10.58
CA CYS A 146 -7.16 -6.56 -9.83
C CYS A 146 -7.29 -8.06 -10.09
N ASN A 147 -6.17 -8.77 -10.23
CA ASN A 147 -6.21 -10.22 -10.20
C ASN A 147 -6.54 -10.65 -8.76
N LEU A 148 -7.71 -11.26 -8.58
CA LEU A 148 -8.27 -11.58 -7.29
C LEU A 148 -9.00 -12.93 -7.38
N GLU A 149 -8.46 -13.95 -6.74
CA GLU A 149 -9.12 -15.26 -6.65
C GLU A 149 -10.09 -15.31 -5.47
N VAL A 150 -11.02 -16.28 -5.47
CA VAL A 150 -12.01 -16.46 -4.38
C VAL A 150 -11.37 -16.54 -2.99
N PRO A 151 -10.26 -17.27 -2.76
CA PRO A 151 -9.60 -17.30 -1.46
C PRO A 151 -9.08 -15.92 -1.04
N THR A 152 -8.52 -15.16 -1.98
CA THR A 152 -7.95 -13.83 -1.74
C THR A 152 -9.03 -12.81 -1.48
N ALA A 153 -10.16 -12.85 -2.20
CA ALA A 153 -11.35 -12.03 -1.91
C ALA A 153 -11.87 -12.29 -0.50
N LYS A 154 -11.99 -13.56 -0.11
CA LYS A 154 -12.40 -13.92 1.26
C LYS A 154 -11.41 -13.40 2.30
N HIS A 155 -10.10 -13.48 2.03
CA HIS A 155 -9.08 -12.93 2.93
C HIS A 155 -9.24 -11.41 3.06
N LEU A 156 -9.38 -10.71 1.94
CA LEU A 156 -9.56 -9.27 1.89
C LEU A 156 -10.76 -8.81 2.72
N PHE A 157 -11.94 -9.40 2.50
CA PHE A 157 -13.15 -9.06 3.24
C PHE A 157 -13.06 -9.40 4.72
N ASN A 158 -12.31 -10.44 5.08
CA ASN A 158 -12.07 -10.80 6.48
C ASN A 158 -11.21 -9.78 7.22
N PHE A 159 -10.31 -9.05 6.56
CA PHE A 159 -9.60 -7.96 7.22
C PHE A 159 -10.55 -6.92 7.77
N PHE A 160 -11.56 -6.55 6.98
CA PHE A 160 -12.49 -5.49 7.33
C PHE A 160 -13.58 -5.93 8.29
N ARG A 161 -13.63 -7.22 8.66
CA ARG A 161 -14.68 -7.78 9.50
C ARG A 161 -14.81 -7.01 10.81
N GLY A 162 -15.96 -6.38 11.01
CA GLY A 162 -16.29 -5.65 12.24
C GLY A 162 -15.58 -4.30 12.39
N MET A 163 -14.92 -3.79 11.34
CA MET A 163 -14.38 -2.45 11.33
C MET A 163 -15.54 -1.42 11.35
N ARG A 164 -15.59 -0.60 12.40
CA ARG A 164 -16.65 0.40 12.58
C ARG A 164 -16.44 1.65 11.74
N SER A 165 -15.19 1.94 11.40
CA SER A 165 -14.80 3.10 10.59
C SER A 165 -15.05 2.88 9.11
N LEU A 166 -15.11 1.63 8.65
CA LEU A 166 -15.29 1.29 7.24
C LEU A 166 -16.64 1.83 6.75
N GLN A 167 -16.60 2.60 5.66
CA GLN A 167 -17.75 3.24 5.02
C GLN A 167 -18.02 2.65 3.64
N GLU A 168 -16.96 2.37 2.87
CA GLU A 168 -17.10 1.90 1.49
C GLU A 168 -16.08 0.82 1.15
N ILE A 169 -16.54 -0.23 0.48
CA ILE A 169 -15.72 -1.17 -0.25
C ILE A 169 -16.24 -1.21 -1.68
N SER A 170 -15.37 -0.86 -2.62
CA SER A 170 -15.62 -0.99 -4.05
C SER A 170 -14.63 -1.97 -4.65
N VAL A 171 -15.12 -3.11 -5.12
CA VAL A 171 -14.32 -4.12 -5.82
C VAL A 171 -14.95 -4.32 -7.18
N SER A 172 -14.18 -4.10 -8.24
CA SER A 172 -14.64 -4.26 -9.62
C SER A 172 -13.56 -4.94 -10.45
N ASN A 173 -13.97 -5.91 -11.25
CA ASN A 173 -13.11 -6.59 -12.18
C ASN A 173 -13.77 -6.57 -13.56
N ASP A 174 -13.07 -6.08 -14.57
CA ASP A 174 -13.56 -5.98 -15.94
C ASP A 174 -13.25 -7.25 -16.76
N GLU A 175 -12.50 -8.20 -16.19
CA GLU A 175 -12.08 -9.43 -16.89
C GLU A 175 -13.09 -10.56 -16.82
N VAL A 176 -13.24 -11.26 -17.96
CA VAL A 176 -14.28 -12.26 -18.25
C VAL A 176 -14.10 -13.57 -17.47
N ASP A 177 -12.90 -13.82 -16.93
CA ASP A 177 -12.52 -15.04 -16.21
C ASP A 177 -12.25 -14.79 -14.70
N GLY A 178 -12.64 -13.61 -14.19
CA GLY A 178 -12.49 -13.20 -12.79
C GLY A 178 -13.64 -13.62 -11.88
N LEU A 179 -13.63 -13.09 -10.65
CA LEU A 179 -14.72 -13.26 -9.68
C LEU A 179 -16.04 -12.77 -10.23
N ASP A 180 -17.06 -13.64 -10.23
CA ASP A 180 -18.43 -13.24 -10.54
C ASP A 180 -19.16 -12.69 -9.30
N ASP A 181 -20.36 -12.18 -9.54
CA ASP A 181 -21.21 -11.63 -8.47
C ASP A 181 -21.57 -12.69 -7.41
N ASP A 182 -21.66 -13.97 -7.79
CA ASP A 182 -21.99 -15.06 -6.86
C ASP A 182 -20.82 -15.34 -5.93
N ASP A 183 -19.58 -15.33 -6.43
CA ASP A 183 -18.36 -15.45 -5.63
C ASP A 183 -18.20 -14.27 -4.66
N MET A 184 -18.46 -13.06 -5.12
CA MET A 184 -18.41 -11.84 -4.30
C MET A 184 -19.50 -11.83 -3.23
N ALA A 185 -20.70 -12.33 -3.55
CA ALA A 185 -21.81 -12.41 -2.60
C ALA A 185 -21.49 -13.27 -1.37
N VAL A 186 -20.65 -14.31 -1.53
CA VAL A 186 -20.19 -15.16 -0.40
C VAL A 186 -19.30 -14.40 0.58
N CYS A 187 -18.69 -13.29 0.19
CA CYS A 187 -17.82 -12.48 1.04
C CYS A 187 -18.58 -11.41 1.85
N ILE A 188 -19.77 -11.00 1.39
CA ILE A 188 -20.60 -9.96 2.03
C ILE A 188 -20.91 -10.25 3.51
N PRO A 189 -21.21 -11.49 3.94
CA PRO A 189 -21.47 -11.78 5.36
C PRO A 189 -20.34 -11.36 6.32
N SER A 190 -19.09 -11.30 5.86
CA SER A 190 -17.97 -10.80 6.67
C SER A 190 -18.11 -9.32 7.04
N LEU A 191 -18.90 -8.55 6.28
CA LEU A 191 -19.13 -7.12 6.48
C LEU A 191 -20.40 -6.82 7.30
N GLU A 192 -21.23 -7.80 7.66
CA GLU A 192 -22.46 -7.57 8.43
C GLU A 192 -22.23 -6.87 9.77
N ALA A 193 -21.05 -7.05 10.35
CA ALA A 193 -20.65 -6.41 11.60
C ALA A 193 -20.09 -4.98 11.42
N CYS A 194 -19.87 -4.53 10.18
CA CYS A 194 -19.37 -3.21 9.86
C CYS A 194 -20.52 -2.20 9.89
N THR A 195 -20.64 -1.45 10.98
CA THR A 195 -21.75 -0.51 11.18
C THR A 195 -21.67 0.76 10.33
N GLY A 196 -20.53 1.02 9.70
CA GLY A 196 -20.30 2.20 8.87
C GLY A 196 -20.58 1.99 7.39
N VAL A 197 -20.64 0.74 6.93
CA VAL A 197 -20.89 0.40 5.52
C VAL A 197 -22.36 0.68 5.22
N GLN A 198 -22.62 1.58 4.28
CA GLN A 198 -23.96 1.99 3.85
C GLN A 198 -24.28 1.53 2.44
#